data_AF-A0A2N1L0X7-F1
#
_entry.id   AF-A0A2N1L0X7-F1
#
_cell.length_a   1.000
_cell.length_b   1.000
_cell.length_c   1.000
_cell.angle_alpha   90.00
_cell.angle_beta   90.00
_cell.angle_gamma   90.00
#
_symmetry.space_group_name_H-M   'P 1'
#
loop_
_entity.id
_entity.type
_entity.pdbx_description
1 polymer ?
#
loop_
_entity_poly.entity_id
_entity_poly.type
_entity_poly.pdbx_seq_one_letter_code
_entity_poly.pdbx_strand_id
1 'polypeptide(L)'
;ELIKVPAHGDDIYNIQVDSLAKDAHSSSQPTVSSLAFYYAPCLLTFNSLPIDTNIRHFLRFIVDARALLSFCSMARFTALGSPSLFDWAGIHFCLSQIKGFALHKNGRPEF
;
A
#
# COMPACT_ATOMS: atom_id res chain seq x y z
N GLU A 1 -26.99 22.12 16.98
CA GLU A 1 -26.47 22.64 18.26
C GLU A 1 -26.03 21.49 19.15
N LEU A 2 -25.07 21.71 20.03
CA LEU A 2 -24.63 20.71 21.02
C LEU A 2 -25.27 21.05 22.36
N ILE A 3 -25.98 20.10 22.94
CA ILE A 3 -26.68 20.26 24.21
C ILE A 3 -25.97 19.41 25.25
N LYS A 4 -25.63 20.02 26.39
CA LYS A 4 -25.02 19.32 27.51
C LYS A 4 -26.12 18.59 28.29
N VAL A 5 -26.04 17.26 28.32
CA VAL A 5 -26.95 16.41 29.11
C VAL A 5 -26.24 15.95 30.39
N PRO A 6 -26.91 15.96 31.55
CA PRO A 6 -26.35 15.41 32.78
C PRO A 6 -25.98 13.93 32.65
N ALA A 7 -24.85 13.55 33.23
CA ALA A 7 -24.51 12.13 33.37
C ALA A 7 -25.55 11.44 34.26
N HIS A 8 -25.96 10.23 33.89
CA HIS A 8 -26.95 9.42 34.62
C HIS A 8 -28.34 10.06 34.76
N GLY A 9 -28.69 11.04 33.92
CA GLY A 9 -29.99 11.70 33.92
C GLY A 9 -31.12 10.95 33.20
N ASP A 10 -31.12 9.61 33.26
CA ASP A 10 -32.07 8.71 32.56
C ASP A 10 -32.21 8.94 31.03
N ASP A 11 -31.31 9.70 30.42
CA ASP A 11 -31.29 9.91 28.97
C ASP A 11 -30.82 8.64 28.25
N ILE A 12 -31.72 8.04 27.48
CA ILE A 12 -31.51 6.74 26.83
C ILE A 12 -30.32 6.77 25.86
N TYR A 13 -30.12 7.88 25.16
CA TYR A 13 -29.02 8.00 24.20
C TYR A 13 -27.67 8.17 24.90
N ASN A 14 -27.62 8.95 25.96
CA ASN A 14 -26.43 9.12 26.79
C ASN A 14 -26.03 7.80 27.46
N ILE A 15 -27.00 7.02 27.95
CA ILE A 15 -26.79 5.68 28.51
C ILE A 15 -26.23 4.73 27.45
N GLN A 16 -26.79 4.73 26.24
CA GLN A 16 -26.31 3.89 25.15
C GLN A 16 -24.86 4.23 24.77
N VAL A 17 -24.54 5.51 24.64
CA VAL A 17 -23.19 5.96 24.31
C VAL A 17 -22.19 5.60 25.42
N ASP A 18 -22.56 5.75 26.69
CA ASP A 18 -21.73 5.35 27.84
C ASP A 18 -21.47 3.83 27.86
N SER A 19 -22.48 3.00 27.56
CA SER A 19 -22.31 1.55 27.42
C SER A 19 -21.34 1.20 26.30
N LEU A 20 -21.52 1.80 25.12
CA LEU A 20 -20.65 1.56 23.97
C LEU A 20 -19.20 1.99 24.25
N ALA A 21 -18.99 3.09 24.96
CA ALA A 21 -17.67 3.55 25.34
C ALA A 21 -16.98 2.56 26.31
N LYS A 22 -17.72 2.00 27.28
CA LYS A 22 -17.22 0.97 28.20
C LYS A 22 -16.89 -0.34 27.49
N ASP A 23 -17.74 -0.77 26.55
CA ASP A 23 -17.51 -1.95 25.73
C ASP A 23 -16.27 -1.78 24.84
N ALA A 24 -16.10 -0.62 24.22
CA ALA A 24 -14.93 -0.30 23.42
C ALA A 24 -13.64 -0.23 24.25
N HIS A 25 -13.70 0.29 25.48
CA HIS A 25 -12.57 0.32 26.39
C HIS A 25 -12.18 -1.08 26.90
N SER A 26 -13.18 -1.95 27.09
CA SER A 26 -12.99 -3.32 27.58
C SER A 26 -12.67 -4.31 26.46
N SER A 27 -12.96 -3.93 25.20
CA SER A 27 -12.49 -4.64 24.02
C SER A 27 -10.97 -4.61 24.00
N SER A 28 -10.34 -5.79 24.04
CA SER A 28 -8.90 -5.90 23.85
C SER A 28 -8.56 -5.28 22.50
N GLN A 29 -7.90 -4.12 22.52
CA GLN A 29 -7.29 -3.60 21.31
C GLN A 29 -6.39 -4.70 20.74
N PRO A 30 -6.36 -4.87 19.42
CA PRO A 30 -5.45 -5.84 18.82
C PRO A 30 -4.03 -5.44 19.24
N THR A 31 -3.43 -6.24 20.12
CA THR A 31 -2.05 -6.09 20.55
C THR A 31 -1.18 -6.47 19.36
N VAL A 32 -1.08 -5.58 18.38
CA VAL A 32 -0.11 -5.73 17.30
C VAL A 32 1.21 -5.29 17.92
N SER A 33 2.06 -6.26 18.22
CA SER A 33 3.38 -6.02 18.79
C SER A 33 4.13 -5.00 17.92
N SER A 34 4.37 -3.80 18.45
CA SER A 34 4.92 -2.67 17.70
C SER A 34 6.33 -2.93 17.16
N LEU A 35 7.00 -3.98 17.66
CA LEU A 35 8.34 -4.35 17.21
C LEU A 35 8.39 -4.98 15.81
N ALA A 36 7.28 -5.56 15.31
CA ALA A 36 7.26 -6.13 13.96
C ALA A 36 7.25 -5.06 12.84
N PHE A 37 7.01 -3.79 13.21
CA PHE A 37 6.98 -2.66 12.27
C PHE A 37 8.35 -2.09 11.90
N TYR A 38 9.41 -2.42 12.64
CA TYR A 38 10.72 -1.79 12.44
C TYR A 38 11.48 -2.27 11.18
N TYR A 39 10.96 -3.25 10.43
CA TYR A 39 11.59 -3.74 9.20
C TYR A 39 10.71 -3.76 7.93
N ALA A 40 9.45 -3.32 8.00
CA ALA A 40 8.55 -3.40 6.85
C ALA A 40 8.27 -2.03 6.24
N PRO A 41 8.48 -1.83 4.92
CA PRO A 41 8.20 -0.57 4.24
C PRO A 41 6.70 -0.25 4.37
N CYS A 42 6.40 0.78 5.17
CA CYS A 42 5.10 1.44 5.33
C CYS A 42 3.84 0.56 5.09
N LEU A 43 3.20 0.11 6.17
CA LEU A 43 1.90 -0.55 6.14
C LEU A 43 0.82 0.42 5.59
N LEU A 44 0.54 0.36 4.28
CA LEU A 44 -0.66 0.99 3.69
C LEU A 44 -1.89 0.26 4.22
N THR A 45 -2.83 1.02 4.74
CA THR A 45 -4.15 0.57 5.14
C THR A 45 -5.20 1.08 4.17
N PHE A 46 -6.30 0.35 4.00
CA PHE A 46 -7.51 0.81 3.32
C PHE A 46 -8.67 0.60 4.29
N ASN A 47 -9.44 1.65 4.60
CA ASN A 47 -10.46 1.61 5.65
C ASN A 47 -9.95 1.05 6.99
N SER A 48 -8.75 1.47 7.41
CA SER A 48 -8.09 1.01 8.64
C SER A 48 -7.72 -0.48 8.69
N LEU A 49 -7.90 -1.22 7.58
CA LEU A 49 -7.46 -2.60 7.45
C LEU A 49 -6.09 -2.66 6.74
N PRO A 50 -5.14 -3.48 7.22
CA PRO A 50 -3.85 -3.66 6.56
C PRO A 50 -4.05 -4.22 5.15
N ILE A 51 -3.53 -3.52 4.15
CA ILE A 51 -3.43 -4.09 2.80
C ILE A 51 -2.29 -5.08 2.84
N ASP A 52 -2.64 -6.36 2.76
CA ASP A 52 -1.70 -7.46 2.69
C ASP A 52 -0.59 -7.16 1.66
N THR A 53 0.64 -7.50 2.02
CA THR A 53 1.82 -7.21 1.20
C THR A 53 1.69 -7.81 -0.20
N ASN A 54 1.02 -8.95 -0.37
CA ASN A 54 0.77 -9.54 -1.69
C ASN A 54 -0.23 -8.71 -2.51
N ILE A 55 -1.29 -8.18 -1.87
CA ILE A 55 -2.27 -7.29 -2.55
C ILE A 55 -1.59 -6.00 -2.99
N ARG A 56 -0.74 -5.40 -2.14
CA ARG A 56 0.03 -4.21 -2.52
C ARG A 56 0.97 -4.49 -3.67
N HIS A 57 1.74 -5.58 -3.62
CA HIS A 57 2.63 -5.97 -4.72
C HIS A 57 1.84 -6.23 -6.00
N PHE A 58 0.67 -6.86 -5.92
CA PHE A 58 -0.20 -7.09 -7.06
C PHE A 58 -0.70 -5.77 -7.68
N LEU A 59 -1.18 -4.83 -6.87
CA LEU A 59 -1.62 -3.52 -7.35
C LEU A 59 -0.44 -2.72 -7.96
N ARG A 60 0.72 -2.74 -7.29
CA ARG A 60 1.96 -2.15 -7.79
C ARG A 60 2.35 -2.74 -9.14
N PHE A 61 2.32 -4.07 -9.27
CA PHE A 61 2.60 -4.80 -10.50
C PHE A 61 1.66 -4.38 -11.64
N ILE A 62 0.36 -4.21 -11.37
CA ILE A 62 -0.60 -3.72 -12.39
C ILE A 62 -0.23 -2.32 -12.86
N VAL A 63 0.10 -1.40 -11.94
CA VAL A 63 0.48 -0.03 -12.28
C VAL A 63 1.76 -0.02 -13.11
N ASP A 64 2.78 -0.78 -12.69
CA ASP A 64 4.07 -0.87 -13.38
C ASP A 64 3.89 -1.49 -14.78
N ALA A 65 3.04 -2.52 -14.94
CA ALA A 65 2.71 -3.11 -16.24
C ALA A 65 2.01 -2.12 -17.18
N ARG A 66 1.07 -1.30 -16.67
CA ARG A 66 0.41 -0.25 -17.46
C ARG A 66 1.38 0.86 -17.88
N ALA A 67 2.28 1.25 -16.99
CA ALA A 67 3.32 2.22 -17.30
C ALA A 67 4.27 1.69 -18.38
N LEU A 68 4.67 0.42 -18.30
CA LEU A 68 5.47 -0.25 -19.32
C LEU A 68 4.75 -0.29 -20.67
N LEU A 69 3.47 -0.68 -20.71
CA LEU A 69 2.70 -0.69 -21.94
C LEU A 69 2.60 0.71 -22.57
N SER A 70 2.37 1.74 -21.75
CA SER A 70 2.33 3.14 -22.21
C SER A 70 3.68 3.58 -22.77
N PHE A 71 4.77 3.19 -22.12
CA PHE A 71 6.13 3.45 -22.58
C PHE A 71 6.41 2.78 -23.93
N CYS A 72 6.07 1.49 -24.07
CA CYS A 72 6.21 0.76 -25.33
C CYS A 72 5.34 1.32 -26.48
N SER A 73 4.28 2.05 -26.15
CA SER A 73 3.39 2.69 -27.12
C SER A 73 3.88 4.06 -27.59
N MET A 74 5.00 4.58 -27.08
CA MET A 74 5.56 5.86 -27.53
C MET A 74 6.07 5.77 -28.97
N ALA A 75 5.94 6.85 -29.76
CA ALA A 75 6.31 6.90 -31.18
C ALA A 75 7.76 6.47 -31.52
N ARG A 76 8.69 6.60 -30.57
CA ARG A 76 10.07 6.12 -30.72
C ARG A 76 10.19 4.58 -30.73
N PHE A 77 9.24 3.88 -30.12
CA PHE A 77 9.17 2.42 -30.11
C PHE A 77 8.25 1.87 -31.20
N THR A 78 7.32 2.66 -31.73
CA THR A 78 6.46 2.22 -32.84
C THR A 78 7.26 1.90 -34.12
N ALA A 79 8.45 2.48 -34.29
CA ALA A 79 9.36 2.14 -35.38
C ALA A 79 9.99 0.73 -35.25
N LEU A 80 10.03 0.17 -34.03
CA LEU A 80 10.61 -1.15 -33.76
C LEU A 80 9.58 -2.29 -33.89
N GLY A 81 8.30 -1.96 -34.12
CA GLY A 81 7.21 -2.93 -34.28
C GLY A 81 6.36 -3.12 -33.01
N SER A 82 5.37 -4.01 -33.09
CA SER A 82 4.45 -4.31 -31.98
C SER A 82 5.20 -4.82 -30.74
N PRO A 83 4.82 -4.42 -29.51
CA PRO A 83 5.36 -4.98 -28.26
C PRO A 83 5.33 -6.51 -28.17
N SER A 84 4.43 -7.16 -28.91
CA SER A 84 4.33 -8.64 -28.97
C SER A 84 5.46 -9.32 -29.75
N LEU A 85 6.25 -8.56 -30.53
CA LEU A 85 7.36 -9.09 -31.33
C LEU A 85 8.66 -9.24 -30.53
N PHE A 86 8.73 -8.64 -29.34
CA PHE A 86 9.92 -8.69 -28.50
C PHE A 86 9.90 -9.93 -27.60
N ASP A 87 11.03 -10.64 -27.56
CA ASP A 87 11.29 -11.64 -26.53
C ASP A 87 11.63 -10.95 -25.20
N TRP A 88 10.59 -10.61 -24.44
CA TRP A 88 10.74 -9.95 -23.15
C TRP A 88 11.53 -10.79 -22.14
N ALA A 89 11.46 -12.12 -22.21
CA ALA A 89 12.21 -13.00 -21.33
C ALA A 89 13.72 -12.95 -21.66
N GLY A 90 14.07 -13.01 -22.95
CA GLY A 90 15.43 -12.85 -23.43
C GLY A 90 16.01 -11.48 -23.12
N ILE A 91 15.25 -10.40 -23.34
CA ILE A 91 15.67 -9.03 -23.01
C ILE A 91 15.92 -8.89 -21.51
N HIS A 92 15.01 -9.37 -20.66
CA HIS A 92 15.17 -9.33 -19.21
C HIS A 92 16.40 -10.11 -18.77
N PHE A 93 16.61 -11.31 -19.31
CA PHE A 93 17.80 -12.12 -19.06
C PHE A 93 19.07 -11.34 -19.42
N CYS A 94 19.17 -10.79 -20.63
CA CYS A 94 20.32 -9.99 -21.06
C CYS A 94 20.59 -8.79 -20.14
N LEU A 95 19.56 -8.03 -19.75
CA LEU A 95 19.70 -6.90 -18.84
C LEU A 95 20.19 -7.33 -17.45
N SER A 96 19.70 -8.47 -16.94
CA SER A 96 20.13 -9.02 -15.64
C SER A 96 21.62 -9.41 -15.61
N GLN A 97 22.22 -9.71 -16.76
CA GLN A 97 23.64 -10.04 -16.87
C GLN A 97 24.54 -8.78 -16.87
N ILE A 98 23.98 -7.59 -17.08
CA ILE A 98 24.72 -6.33 -17.01
C ILE A 98 24.96 -6.01 -15.53
N LYS A 99 26.20 -6.21 -15.06
CA LYS A 99 26.61 -5.81 -13.71
C LYS A 99 26.26 -4.34 -13.46
N GLY A 100 25.47 -4.08 -12.42
CA GLY A 100 25.09 -2.72 -12.00
C GLY A 100 23.75 -2.22 -12.55
N PHE A 101 23.03 -2.99 -13.38
CA PHE A 101 21.72 -2.56 -13.87
C PHE A 101 20.68 -2.39 -12.73
N ALA A 102 20.78 -3.21 -11.68
CA ALA A 102 19.96 -3.07 -10.47
C ALA A 102 20.46 -1.97 -9.49
N LEU A 103 21.61 -1.35 -9.75
CA LEU A 103 22.28 -0.41 -8.86
C LEU A 103 22.11 1.06 -9.29
N HIS A 104 21.10 1.41 -10.07
CA HIS A 104 20.73 2.82 -10.20
C HIS A 104 19.58 3.14 -9.24
N LYS A 105 19.86 3.05 -7.93
CA LYS A 105 19.02 3.75 -6.95
C LYS A 105 19.29 5.23 -7.17
N ASN A 106 18.29 5.94 -7.73
CA ASN A 106 18.30 7.39 -7.90
C ASN A 106 18.96 8.05 -6.68
N GLY A 107 20.16 8.62 -6.90
CA GLY A 107 21.15 8.99 -5.88
C GLY A 107 20.58 9.61 -4.61
N ARG A 108 20.13 8.76 -3.69
CA ARG A 108 19.77 9.15 -2.33
C ARG A 108 21.02 8.89 -1.49
N PRO A 109 21.68 9.93 -0.97
CA PRO A 109 22.79 9.73 -0.05
C PRO A 109 22.24 9.01 1.18
N GLU A 110 22.88 7.90 1.53
CA GLU A 110 22.69 7.29 2.84
C GLU A 110 23.35 8.22 3.85
N PHE A 111 22.53 8.86 4.71
CA PHE A 111 22.99 9.53 5.92
C PHE A 111 23.07 8.51 7.04
#